data_AF-A0AA91DTP3-F1
#
_entry.id   AF-A0AA91DTP3-F1
#
_cell.length_a   1.000
_cell.length_b   1.000
_cell.length_c   1.000
_cell.angle_alpha   90.00
_cell.angle_beta   90.00
_cell.angle_gamma   90.00
#
_symmetry.space_group_name_H-M   'P 1'
#
loop_
_entity.id
_entity.type
_entity.pdbx_description
1 polymer ?
#
loop_
_entity_poly.entity_id
_entity_poly.type
_entity_poly.pdbx_seq_one_letter_code
_entity_poly.pdbx_strand_id
1 'polypeptide(L)'
;MRKVIVLAVALATVFMALSVHAADKRYPAAFVRSIKIDNPSGKTAWENKDFLDCQDVVLTVEDVFYALRHMRRVSKRSYLVPQAQETGCEGSALVTFKNGKILAIGIEPTGRISTAELDEALGPTTDPGSYYDCEPCNDRKMAMLKDALNRADERRLKRLEAEGQIPPGQAEPRLKALRESREPKPQPRN
;
A
#
# COMPACT_ATOMS: atom_id res chain seq x y z
N MET A 1 21.22 66.77 0.61
CA MET A 1 22.14 65.62 0.42
C MET A 1 22.13 64.74 1.67
N ARG A 2 21.52 63.55 1.62
CA ARG A 2 21.97 62.34 2.34
C ARG A 2 21.09 61.13 1.97
N LYS A 3 21.65 60.34 1.06
CA LYS A 3 21.66 58.87 0.91
C LYS A 3 20.39 58.06 1.27
N VAL A 4 19.88 57.43 0.23
CA VAL A 4 18.99 56.27 0.15
C VAL A 4 19.40 55.14 1.10
N ILE A 5 18.44 54.54 1.80
CA ILE A 5 18.45 53.10 2.13
C ILE A 5 17.04 52.56 1.88
N VAL A 6 16.89 51.87 0.75
CA VAL A 6 15.79 50.95 0.47
C VAL A 6 16.00 49.73 1.36
N LEU A 7 15.00 49.33 2.16
CA LEU A 7 14.94 47.98 2.70
C LEU A 7 13.54 47.42 2.50
N ALA A 8 13.39 46.66 1.43
CA ALA A 8 12.26 45.77 1.21
C ALA A 8 12.39 44.59 2.18
N VAL A 9 11.38 44.37 3.03
CA VAL A 9 11.28 43.16 3.85
C VAL A 9 10.09 42.36 3.32
N ALA A 10 10.36 41.52 2.33
CA ALA A 10 9.48 40.43 1.94
C ALA A 10 10.11 39.13 2.47
N LEU A 11 9.77 38.73 3.70
CA LEU A 11 9.98 37.36 4.13
C LEU A 11 8.71 36.57 3.81
N ALA A 12 8.67 35.99 2.62
CA ALA A 12 7.77 34.90 2.31
C ALA A 12 8.27 33.65 3.04
N THR A 13 7.63 33.29 4.15
CA THR A 13 7.81 31.96 4.75
C THR A 13 6.96 30.95 3.97
N VAL A 14 7.49 30.48 2.84
CA VAL A 14 7.02 29.22 2.26
C VAL A 14 7.61 28.11 3.13
N PHE A 15 6.84 27.62 4.10
CA PHE A 15 7.09 26.30 4.67
C PHE A 15 6.78 25.28 3.58
N MET A 16 7.75 25.01 2.70
CA MET A 16 7.71 23.79 1.90
C MET A 16 7.85 22.62 2.88
N ALA A 17 6.79 21.81 2.97
CA ALA A 17 6.76 20.57 3.71
C ALA A 17 7.86 19.64 3.18
N LEU A 18 9.05 19.72 3.76
CA LEU A 18 10.14 18.80 3.47
C LEU A 18 9.94 17.53 4.30
N SER A 19 9.37 16.52 3.63
CA SER A 19 9.71 15.10 3.73
C SER A 19 9.61 14.42 5.11
N VAL A 20 8.42 13.92 5.49
CA VAL A 20 8.23 13.03 6.65
C VAL A 20 8.17 11.53 6.28
N HIS A 21 8.46 11.16 5.03
CA HIS A 21 8.55 9.76 4.58
C HIS A 21 9.99 9.24 4.60
N ALA A 22 10.66 9.36 5.75
CA ALA A 22 11.98 8.76 5.90
C ALA A 22 11.83 7.24 6.08
N ALA A 23 12.39 6.47 5.14
CA ALA A 23 12.49 5.01 5.23
C ALA A 23 13.14 4.57 6.54
N ASP A 24 12.72 3.43 7.08
CA ASP A 24 13.35 2.89 8.30
C ASP A 24 14.81 2.50 8.04
N LYS A 25 15.73 3.18 8.71
CA LYS A 25 17.19 3.00 8.56
C LYS A 25 17.67 1.61 8.94
N ARG A 26 16.88 0.82 9.70
CA ARG A 26 17.21 -0.56 10.05
C ARG A 26 17.21 -1.50 8.83
N TYR A 27 16.47 -1.14 7.79
CA TYR A 27 16.28 -1.96 6.60
C TYR A 27 16.61 -1.19 5.31
N PRO A 28 17.86 -0.77 5.09
CA PRO A 28 18.21 0.03 3.94
C PRO A 28 18.13 -0.81 2.66
N ALA A 29 17.31 -0.36 1.70
CA ALA A 29 17.15 -1.02 0.40
C ALA A 29 18.48 -1.26 -0.34
N ALA A 30 19.46 -0.37 -0.19
CA ALA A 30 20.79 -0.49 -0.80
C ALA A 30 21.64 -1.66 -0.25
N PHE A 31 21.27 -2.19 0.91
CA PHE A 31 21.93 -3.30 1.59
C PHE A 31 21.24 -4.64 1.37
N VAL A 32 20.15 -4.68 0.58
CA VAL A 32 19.52 -5.93 0.19
C VAL A 32 20.50 -6.74 -0.66
N ARG A 33 20.66 -8.02 -0.29
CA ARG A 33 21.40 -9.03 -1.04
C ARG A 33 20.46 -9.82 -1.96
N SER A 34 19.31 -10.23 -1.44
CA SER A 34 18.29 -10.97 -2.20
C SER A 34 16.90 -10.77 -1.62
N ILE A 35 15.90 -10.89 -2.49
CA ILE A 35 14.48 -10.93 -2.13
C ILE A 35 13.90 -12.21 -2.71
N LYS A 36 13.27 -13.02 -1.87
CA LYS A 36 12.49 -14.18 -2.28
C LYS A 36 11.02 -13.90 -1.99
N ILE A 37 10.18 -13.88 -3.02
CA ILE A 37 8.73 -13.86 -2.81
C ILE A 37 8.34 -15.23 -2.28
N ASP A 38 7.72 -15.27 -1.10
CA ASP A 38 7.30 -16.49 -0.43
C ASP A 38 5.84 -16.80 -0.79
N ASN A 39 4.96 -15.81 -0.63
CA ASN A 39 3.58 -15.88 -1.12
C ASN A 39 3.22 -14.59 -1.90
N PRO A 40 3.05 -14.65 -3.22
CA PRO A 40 2.76 -13.46 -4.02
C PRO A 40 1.37 -12.85 -3.74
N SER A 41 0.41 -13.64 -3.26
CA SER A 41 -1.01 -13.26 -3.18
C SER A 41 -1.74 -14.07 -2.10
N GLY A 42 -1.30 -13.93 -0.85
CA GLY A 42 -1.84 -14.62 0.30
C GLY A 42 -3.20 -14.09 0.75
N LYS A 43 -3.93 -14.96 1.46
CA LYS A 43 -5.26 -14.70 2.01
C LYS A 43 -5.17 -14.76 3.53
N THR A 44 -5.80 -13.81 4.19
CA THR A 44 -5.99 -13.82 5.64
C THR A 44 -7.42 -14.28 5.97
N ALA A 45 -7.71 -14.50 7.25
CA ALA A 45 -9.07 -14.82 7.70
C ALA A 45 -10.10 -13.70 7.41
N TRP A 46 -9.63 -12.52 7.02
CA TRP A 46 -10.44 -11.34 6.71
C TRP A 46 -10.70 -11.17 5.21
N GLU A 47 -10.23 -12.09 4.36
CA GLU A 47 -10.43 -12.01 2.91
C GLU A 47 -11.89 -12.18 2.52
N ASN A 48 -12.40 -11.26 1.68
CA ASN A 48 -13.69 -11.39 1.02
C ASN A 48 -13.50 -11.45 -0.50
N LYS A 49 -13.64 -12.64 -1.09
CA LYS A 49 -13.50 -12.90 -2.54
C LYS A 49 -14.52 -12.16 -3.40
N ASP A 50 -15.67 -11.83 -2.84
CA ASP A 50 -16.69 -11.02 -3.53
C ASP A 50 -16.32 -9.54 -3.56
N PHE A 51 -15.37 -9.11 -2.72
CA PHE A 51 -14.82 -7.76 -2.69
C PHE A 51 -13.51 -7.64 -3.47
N LEU A 52 -12.55 -8.54 -3.26
CA LEU A 52 -11.27 -8.56 -3.97
C LEU A 52 -10.75 -10.00 -4.09
N ASP A 53 -10.34 -10.42 -5.29
CA ASP A 53 -9.55 -11.64 -5.45
C ASP A 53 -8.07 -11.30 -5.28
N CYS A 54 -7.40 -11.87 -4.28
CA CYS A 54 -5.98 -11.60 -4.04
C CYS A 54 -5.08 -11.96 -5.23
N GLN A 55 -5.52 -12.85 -6.13
CA GLN A 55 -4.78 -13.16 -7.37
C GLN A 55 -4.70 -11.97 -8.32
N ASP A 56 -5.61 -11.01 -8.20
CA ASP A 56 -5.58 -9.77 -8.98
C ASP A 56 -4.53 -8.76 -8.45
N VAL A 57 -3.95 -9.00 -7.26
CA VAL A 57 -2.94 -8.10 -6.64
C VAL A 57 -1.73 -8.91 -6.18
N VAL A 58 -0.77 -9.08 -7.09
CA VAL A 58 0.45 -9.84 -6.87
C VAL A 58 1.58 -8.94 -6.33
N LEU A 59 2.26 -9.43 -5.30
CA LEU A 59 3.50 -8.86 -4.79
C LEU A 59 4.68 -9.23 -5.69
N THR A 60 5.44 -8.22 -6.11
CA THR A 60 6.65 -8.39 -6.90
C THR A 60 7.90 -7.99 -6.11
N VAL A 61 9.07 -8.37 -6.61
CA VAL A 61 10.36 -7.94 -6.02
C VAL A 61 10.50 -6.41 -6.04
N GLU A 62 9.98 -5.75 -7.08
CA GLU A 62 10.03 -4.29 -7.18
C GLU A 62 9.18 -3.62 -6.09
N ASP A 63 8.01 -4.17 -5.78
CA ASP A 63 7.13 -3.68 -4.72
C ASP A 63 7.81 -3.78 -3.35
N VAL A 64 8.53 -4.88 -3.09
CA VAL A 64 9.30 -5.05 -1.86
C VAL A 64 10.42 -4.00 -1.76
N PHE A 65 11.16 -3.76 -2.85
CA PHE A 65 12.16 -2.69 -2.88
C PHE A 65 11.55 -1.31 -2.66
N TYR A 66 10.39 -1.06 -3.27
CA TYR A 66 9.67 0.20 -3.13
C TYR A 66 9.22 0.41 -1.69
N ALA A 67 8.64 -0.62 -1.06
CA ALA A 67 8.29 -0.62 0.35
C ALA A 67 9.50 -0.32 1.26
N LEU A 68 10.64 -1.00 1.07
CA LEU A 68 11.84 -0.73 1.87
C LEU A 68 12.35 0.72 1.76
N ARG A 69 12.07 1.41 0.64
CA ARG A 69 12.47 2.82 0.43
C ARG A 69 11.49 3.84 1.01
N HIS A 70 10.27 3.43 1.36
CA HIS A 70 9.19 4.37 1.68
C HIS A 70 8.42 4.01 2.94
N MET A 71 8.60 2.80 3.48
CA MET A 71 7.89 2.35 4.67
C MET A 71 8.31 3.15 5.90
N ARG A 72 7.31 3.55 6.68
CA ARG A 72 7.45 4.31 7.92
C ARG A 72 6.89 3.49 9.06
N ARG A 73 7.67 3.37 10.14
CA ARG A 73 7.23 2.62 11.32
C ARG A 73 5.98 3.27 11.93
N VAL A 74 5.00 2.45 12.28
CA VAL A 74 3.78 2.87 12.98
C VAL A 74 3.58 2.04 14.24
N SER A 75 2.71 2.50 15.13
CA SER A 75 2.33 1.72 16.31
C SER A 75 1.46 0.53 15.91
N LYS A 76 1.51 -0.56 16.68
CA LYS A 76 0.58 -1.69 16.52
C LYS A 76 -0.88 -1.25 16.56
N ARG A 77 -1.21 -0.30 17.45
CA ARG A 77 -2.56 0.26 17.54
C ARG A 77 -2.98 0.93 16.24
N SER A 78 -2.10 1.74 15.64
CA SER A 78 -2.34 2.40 14.34
C SER A 78 -2.50 1.41 13.20
N TYR A 79 -1.69 0.34 13.20
CA TYR A 79 -1.79 -0.73 12.22
C TYR A 79 -3.11 -1.50 12.35
N LEU A 80 -3.54 -1.82 13.58
CA LEU A 80 -4.76 -2.60 13.83
C LEU A 80 -6.07 -1.79 13.74
N VAL A 81 -6.03 -0.48 13.44
CA VAL A 81 -7.28 0.26 13.21
C VAL A 81 -7.93 -0.30 11.93
N PRO A 82 -9.14 -0.87 12.01
CA PRO A 82 -9.82 -1.36 10.83
C PRO A 82 -9.99 -0.21 9.85
N GLN A 83 -9.42 -0.34 8.66
CA GLN A 83 -9.68 0.59 7.58
C GLN A 83 -10.95 0.16 6.85
N ALA A 84 -11.65 1.10 6.22
CA ALA A 84 -12.82 0.79 5.40
C ALA A 84 -12.52 -0.20 4.24
N GLN A 85 -11.24 -0.48 3.97
CA GLN A 85 -10.74 -1.29 2.86
C GLN A 85 -9.80 -2.42 3.34
N GLU A 86 -10.11 -3.10 4.44
CA GLU A 86 -9.42 -4.36 4.74
C GLU A 86 -9.77 -5.39 3.65
N THR A 87 -8.82 -5.64 2.75
CA THR A 87 -9.01 -6.57 1.63
C THR A 87 -8.85 -8.03 2.07
N GLY A 88 -8.13 -8.23 3.18
CA GLY A 88 -7.65 -9.53 3.63
C GLY A 88 -6.61 -10.17 2.72
N CYS A 89 -6.09 -9.44 1.73
CA CYS A 89 -5.03 -9.88 0.82
C CYS A 89 -3.67 -9.37 1.31
N GLU A 90 -2.68 -10.25 1.35
CA GLU A 90 -1.30 -9.91 1.74
C GLU A 90 -0.32 -10.72 0.90
N GLY A 91 0.68 -10.05 0.30
CA GLY A 91 1.84 -10.74 -0.25
C GLY A 91 2.97 -10.79 0.77
N SER A 92 3.71 -11.90 0.84
CA SER A 92 4.86 -12.07 1.72
C SER A 92 6.16 -12.30 0.96
N ALA A 93 7.25 -11.79 1.51
CA ALA A 93 8.60 -12.01 1.01
C ALA A 93 9.61 -12.17 2.14
N LEU A 94 10.73 -12.81 1.82
CA LEU A 94 11.93 -12.86 2.64
C LEU A 94 12.99 -11.95 2.02
N VAL A 95 13.48 -10.99 2.80
CA VAL A 95 14.54 -10.07 2.41
C VAL A 95 15.81 -10.44 3.16
N THR A 96 16.84 -10.83 2.44
CA THR A 96 18.18 -11.09 3.01
C THR A 96 19.06 -9.87 2.75
N PHE A 97 19.66 -9.33 3.81
CA PHE A 97 20.58 -8.21 3.74
C PHE A 97 22.03 -8.69 3.66
N LYS A 98 22.93 -7.82 3.17
CA LYS A 98 24.37 -8.10 3.02
C LYS A 98 25.07 -8.44 4.34
N ASN A 99 24.52 -7.99 5.47
CA ASN A 99 25.02 -8.29 6.81
C ASN A 99 24.46 -9.61 7.40
N GLY A 100 23.74 -10.42 6.61
CA GLY A 100 23.17 -11.69 7.05
C GLY A 100 21.79 -11.59 7.69
N LYS A 101 21.30 -10.39 8.04
CA LYS A 101 19.95 -10.20 8.58
C LYS A 101 18.90 -10.68 7.59
N ILE A 102 17.86 -11.38 8.08
CA ILE A 102 16.70 -11.82 7.30
C ILE A 102 15.45 -11.14 7.85
N LEU A 103 14.66 -10.55 6.97
CA LEU A 103 13.38 -9.91 7.30
C LEU A 103 12.26 -10.62 6.54
N ALA A 104 11.34 -11.23 7.27
CA ALA A 104 10.03 -11.54 6.72
C ALA A 104 9.21 -10.25 6.63
N ILE A 105 8.63 -9.98 5.47
CA ILE A 105 7.81 -8.80 5.21
C ILE A 105 6.49 -9.23 4.57
N GLY A 106 5.38 -8.85 5.19
CA GLY A 106 4.03 -8.93 4.65
C GLY A 106 3.59 -7.55 4.16
N ILE A 107 3.05 -7.45 2.95
CA ILE A 107 2.63 -6.20 2.33
C ILE A 107 1.19 -6.38 1.83
N GLU A 108 0.29 -5.57 2.39
CA GLU A 108 -1.09 -5.46 1.95
C GLU A 108 -1.20 -4.46 0.78
N PRO A 109 -2.20 -4.63 -0.12
CA PRO A 109 -2.47 -3.66 -1.19
C PRO A 109 -2.72 -2.22 -0.72
N THR A 110 -3.11 -2.06 0.54
CA THR A 110 -3.37 -0.78 1.21
C THR A 110 -2.09 -0.06 1.66
N GLY A 111 -0.91 -0.64 1.42
CA GLY A 111 0.37 -0.11 1.88
C GLY A 111 0.70 -0.42 3.35
N ARG A 112 -0.19 -1.14 4.05
CA ARG A 112 0.09 -1.70 5.38
C ARG A 112 1.14 -2.79 5.27
N ILE A 113 2.11 -2.75 6.17
CA ILE A 113 3.25 -3.67 6.15
C ILE A 113 3.47 -4.25 7.55
N SER A 114 3.61 -5.56 7.63
CA SER A 114 4.04 -6.28 8.82
C SER A 114 5.45 -6.82 8.59
N THR A 115 6.31 -6.84 9.61
CA THR A 115 7.65 -7.41 9.50
C THR A 115 8.04 -8.24 10.70
N ALA A 116 8.83 -9.29 10.50
CA ALA A 116 9.51 -10.01 11.56
C ALA A 116 10.97 -10.26 11.17
N GLU A 117 11.91 -9.97 12.07
CA GLU A 117 13.31 -10.40 11.88
C GLU A 117 13.42 -11.89 12.18
N LEU A 118 14.07 -12.62 11.27
CA LEU A 118 14.31 -14.05 11.37
C LEU A 118 15.78 -14.35 11.65
N ASP A 119 16.03 -15.42 12.38
CA ASP A 119 17.36 -16.01 12.52
C ASP A 119 17.79 -16.77 11.23
N GLU A 120 19.01 -17.29 11.22
CA GLU A 120 19.56 -18.04 10.07
C GLU A 120 18.80 -19.34 9.78
N ALA A 121 18.12 -19.91 10.78
CA ALA A 121 17.24 -21.07 10.64
C ALA A 121 15.81 -20.70 10.21
N LEU A 122 15.56 -19.43 9.87
CA LEU A 122 14.26 -18.85 9.55
C LEU A 122 13.25 -18.89 10.72
N GLY A 123 13.75 -19.05 11.95
CA GLY A 123 12.98 -18.94 13.18
C GLY A 123 12.76 -17.47 13.58
N PRO A 124 11.70 -17.16 14.35
CA PRO A 124 11.49 -15.82 14.87
C PRO A 124 12.60 -15.44 15.85
N THR A 125 13.14 -14.23 15.69
CA THR A 125 14.01 -13.65 16.72
C THR A 125 13.20 -13.24 17.95
N THR A 126 13.88 -12.83 19.04
CA THR A 126 13.23 -12.27 20.23
C THR A 126 12.61 -10.88 20.01
N ASP A 127 12.85 -10.25 18.85
CA ASP A 127 12.28 -8.93 18.53
C ASP A 127 10.82 -9.09 18.09
N PRO A 128 9.84 -8.52 18.81
CA PRO A 128 8.45 -8.56 18.37
C PRO A 128 8.32 -7.91 16.98
N GLY A 129 7.49 -8.53 16.14
CA GLY A 129 7.20 -8.02 14.80
C GLY A 129 6.87 -6.52 14.82
N SER A 130 7.37 -5.80 13.83
CA SER A 130 7.16 -4.36 13.67
C SER A 130 6.12 -4.08 12.58
N TYR A 131 5.45 -2.94 12.71
CA TYR A 131 4.39 -2.52 11.79
C TYR A 131 4.79 -1.23 11.08
N TYR A 132 4.43 -1.13 9.81
CA TYR A 132 4.74 0.01 8.96
C TYR A 132 3.53 0.39 8.11
N ASP A 133 3.60 1.62 7.66
CA ASP A 133 2.72 2.19 6.65
C ASP A 133 3.58 2.72 5.51
N CYS A 134 3.12 2.56 4.28
CA CYS A 134 3.77 3.06 3.08
C CYS A 134 2.73 3.72 2.19
N GLU A 135 2.44 4.99 2.47
CA GLU A 135 1.52 5.80 1.68
C GLU A 135 1.88 5.83 0.18
N PRO A 136 3.15 5.96 -0.25
CA PRO A 136 3.47 5.85 -1.68
C PRO A 136 3.20 4.45 -2.27
N CYS A 137 3.35 3.40 -1.45
CA CYS A 137 2.99 2.04 -1.88
C CYS A 137 1.48 1.93 -2.05
N ASN A 138 0.72 2.53 -1.13
CA ASN A 138 -0.73 2.66 -1.25
C ASN A 138 -1.06 3.39 -2.55
N ASP A 139 -0.56 4.59 -2.82
CA ASP A 139 -0.86 5.32 -4.06
C ASP A 139 -0.57 4.50 -5.34
N ARG A 140 0.62 3.87 -5.39
CA ARG A 140 1.03 3.01 -6.52
C ARG A 140 0.13 1.78 -6.65
N LYS A 141 -0.18 1.11 -5.54
CA LYS A 141 -1.00 -0.11 -5.53
C LYS A 141 -2.47 0.20 -5.63
N MET A 142 -2.96 1.38 -5.27
CA MET A 142 -4.35 1.82 -5.40
C MET A 142 -4.75 1.94 -6.87
N ALA A 143 -3.82 2.30 -7.76
CA ALA A 143 -4.05 2.22 -9.20
C ALA A 143 -4.26 0.77 -9.67
N MET A 144 -3.42 -0.16 -9.22
CA MET A 144 -3.55 -1.60 -9.52
C MET A 144 -4.80 -2.22 -8.85
N LEU A 145 -5.09 -1.80 -7.62
CA LEU A 145 -6.21 -2.24 -6.81
C LEU A 145 -7.53 -1.74 -7.42
N LYS A 146 -7.56 -0.53 -7.98
CA LYS A 146 -8.73 -0.01 -8.69
C LYS A 146 -9.09 -0.88 -9.89
N ASP A 147 -8.11 -1.27 -10.68
CA ASP A 147 -8.31 -2.18 -11.81
C ASP A 147 -8.75 -3.59 -11.34
N ALA A 148 -8.12 -4.13 -10.30
CA ALA A 148 -8.51 -5.38 -9.65
C ALA A 148 -9.96 -5.34 -9.11
N LEU A 149 -10.33 -4.28 -8.40
CA LEU A 149 -11.67 -4.05 -7.86
C LEU A 149 -12.70 -3.93 -9.00
N ASN A 150 -12.35 -3.27 -10.10
CA ASN A 150 -13.22 -3.17 -11.26
C ASN A 150 -13.49 -4.54 -11.90
N ARG A 151 -12.48 -5.41 -11.99
CA ARG A 151 -12.67 -6.79 -12.46
C ARG A 151 -13.49 -7.62 -11.47
N ALA A 152 -13.26 -7.45 -10.17
CA ALA A 152 -14.03 -8.14 -9.14
C ALA A 152 -15.52 -7.75 -9.20
N ASP A 153 -15.83 -6.46 -9.30
CA ASP A 153 -17.21 -5.98 -9.47
C ASP A 153 -17.85 -6.46 -10.76
N GLU A 154 -17.09 -6.51 -11.87
CA GLU A 154 -17.59 -7.03 -13.13
C GLU A 154 -18.02 -8.49 -12.99
N ARG A 155 -17.16 -9.33 -12.39
CA ARG A 155 -17.48 -10.75 -12.12
C ARG A 155 -18.70 -10.87 -11.21
N ARG A 156 -18.74 -10.09 -10.13
CA ARG A 156 -19.85 -10.09 -9.16
C ARG A 156 -21.16 -9.67 -9.81
N LEU A 157 -21.18 -8.57 -10.56
CA LEU A 157 -22.39 -8.04 -11.20
C LEU A 157 -22.90 -8.98 -12.30
N LYS A 158 -22.02 -9.55 -13.12
CA LYS A 158 -22.39 -10.57 -14.11
C LYS A 158 -23.01 -11.81 -13.45
N ARG A 159 -22.43 -12.25 -12.32
CA ARG A 159 -22.98 -13.36 -11.53
C ARG A 159 -24.38 -13.04 -10.97
N LEU A 160 -24.54 -11.87 -10.35
CA LEU A 160 -25.83 -11.43 -9.81
C LEU A 160 -26.92 -11.35 -10.89
N GLU A 161 -26.56 -10.93 -12.11
CA GLU A 161 -27.48 -10.88 -13.24
C GLU A 161 -27.86 -12.27 -13.74
N ALA A 162 -26.87 -13.17 -13.88
CA ALA A 162 -27.09 -14.55 -14.27
C ALA A 162 -27.94 -15.33 -13.25
N GLU A 163 -27.81 -15.01 -11.96
CA GLU A 163 -28.60 -15.58 -10.87
C GLU A 163 -29.99 -14.92 -10.69
N GLY A 164 -30.32 -13.90 -11.50
CA GLY A 164 -31.59 -13.18 -11.41
C GLY A 164 -31.74 -12.28 -10.19
N GLN A 165 -30.65 -12.02 -9.46
CA GLN A 165 -30.64 -11.12 -8.30
C GLN A 165 -30.68 -9.64 -8.72
N ILE A 166 -30.30 -9.33 -9.96
CA ILE A 166 -30.49 -8.01 -10.59
C ILE A 166 -31.16 -8.18 -11.97
N PRO A 167 -31.91 -7.18 -12.44
CA PRO A 167 -32.57 -7.26 -13.74
C PRO A 167 -31.55 -7.44 -14.89
N PRO A 168 -31.90 -8.15 -15.98
CA PRO A 168 -31.05 -8.24 -17.17
C PRO A 168 -30.69 -6.88 -17.74
N GLY A 169 -29.41 -6.70 -18.11
CA GLY A 169 -28.84 -5.44 -18.59
C GLY A 169 -28.44 -4.46 -17.49
N GLN A 170 -28.53 -4.82 -16.21
CA GLN A 170 -28.19 -3.93 -15.09
C GLN A 170 -26.75 -4.11 -14.59
N ALA A 171 -26.05 -5.16 -14.99
CA ALA A 171 -24.66 -5.35 -14.58
C ALA A 171 -23.75 -4.20 -15.06
N GLU A 172 -23.82 -3.82 -16.33
CA GLU A 172 -22.93 -2.83 -16.94
C GLU A 172 -23.16 -1.38 -16.45
N PRO A 173 -24.41 -0.86 -16.35
CA PRO A 173 -24.67 0.46 -15.77
C PRO A 173 -24.19 0.60 -14.32
N ARG A 174 -24.39 -0.45 -13.51
CA ARG A 174 -23.92 -0.47 -12.12
C ARG A 174 -22.40 -0.50 -12.03
N LEU A 175 -21.74 -1.27 -12.90
CA LEU A 175 -20.28 -1.32 -12.98
C LEU A 175 -19.71 0.06 -13.36
N LYS A 176 -20.34 0.75 -14.31
CA LYS A 176 -19.95 2.11 -14.70
C LYS A 176 -20.03 3.08 -13.52
N ALA A 177 -21.14 3.07 -12.78
CA ALA A 177 -21.31 3.91 -11.59
C ALA A 177 -20.25 3.62 -10.50
N LEU A 178 -19.92 2.35 -10.28
CA LEU A 178 -18.87 1.94 -9.34
C LEU A 178 -17.49 2.45 -9.78
N ARG A 179 -17.15 2.35 -11.07
CA ARG A 179 -15.90 2.87 -11.63
C ARG A 179 -15.79 4.39 -11.44
N GLU A 180 -16.85 5.12 -11.77
CA GLU A 180 -16.92 6.58 -11.60
C GLU A 180 -16.79 7.01 -10.14
N SER A 181 -17.36 6.25 -9.20
CA SER A 181 -17.22 6.55 -7.76
C SER A 181 -15.79 6.40 -7.22
N ARG A 182 -14.92 5.68 -7.94
CA ARG A 182 -13.50 5.50 -7.62
C ARG A 182 -12.58 6.45 -8.37
N GLU A 183 -13.11 7.33 -9.23
CA GLU A 183 -12.31 8.42 -9.79
C GLU A 183 -12.11 9.51 -8.72
N PRO A 184 -10.90 10.05 -8.57
CA PRO A 184 -10.70 11.23 -7.73
C PRO A 184 -11.63 12.34 -8.23
N LYS A 185 -12.45 12.92 -7.35
CA LYS A 185 -13.22 14.11 -7.72
C LYS A 185 -12.23 15.22 -8.11
N PRO A 186 -12.43 15.91 -9.24
CA PRO A 186 -11.58 17.04 -9.60
C PRO A 186 -11.62 18.05 -8.45
N GLN A 187 -10.45 18.39 -7.90
CA GLN A 187 -10.36 19.46 -6.91
C GLN A 187 -10.80 20.76 -7.58
N PRO A 188 -11.70 21.54 -6.96
CA PRO A 188 -12.01 22.87 -7.45
C PRO A 188 -10.71 23.67 -7.47
N ARG A 189 -10.37 24.22 -8.65
CA ARG A 189 -9.30 25.21 -8.76
C ARG A 189 -9.81 26.48 -8.06
N ASN A 190 -9.35 26.71 -6.84
CA ASN A 190 -9.45 28.00 -6.16
C ASN A 190 -8.26 28.86 -6.57
#